data_AF-A0A9E6RWL6-F1
#
_entry.id   AF-A0A9E6RWL6-F1
#
_cell.length_a   1.000
_cell.length_b   1.000
_cell.length_c   1.000
_cell.angle_alpha   90.00
_cell.angle_beta   90.00
_cell.angle_gamma   90.00
#
_symmetry.space_group_name_H-M   'P 1'
#
loop_
_entity.id
_entity.type
_entity.pdbx_description
1 polymer ?
#
loop_
_entity_poly.entity_id
_entity_poly.type
_entity_poly.pdbx_seq_one_letter_code
_entity_poly.pdbx_strand_id
1 'polypeptide(L)' 'MWRINITCSGDAWKIHSAEFKTMAENYQSEVISSKKLPDGTRIMAYKIEDVSDAEEFSEQCATFSGFTADFESL' A
#
# COMPACT_ATOMS: atom_id res chain seq x y z
N MET A 1 0.79 -15.52 -5.90
CA MET A 1 0.70 -14.10 -6.31
C MET A 1 -0.43 -13.47 -5.51
N TRP A 2 -0.12 -12.37 -4.85
CA TRP A 2 -1.02 -11.68 -3.94
C TRP A 2 -1.15 -10.23 -4.34
N ARG A 3 -2.36 -9.69 -4.20
CA ARG A 3 -2.64 -8.28 -4.39
C ARG A 3 -2.85 -7.63 -3.04
N ILE A 4 -2.08 -6.60 -2.75
CA ILE A 4 -2.29 -5.71 -1.61
C ILE A 4 -3.11 -4.52 -2.07
N ASN A 5 -4.30 -4.34 -1.51
CA ASN A 5 -5.10 -3.13 -1.70
C ASN A 5 -4.80 -2.17 -0.55
N ILE A 6 -4.47 -0.92 -0.89
CA ILE A 6 -4.10 0.10 0.09
C ILE A 6 -4.98 1.32 -0.13
N THR A 7 -5.57 1.84 0.93
CA THR A 7 -6.32 3.09 0.91
C THR A 7 -5.75 4.06 1.94
N CYS A 8 -5.61 5.33 1.57
CA CYS A 8 -5.24 6.38 2.53
C CYS A 8 -5.86 7.73 2.17
N SER A 9 -6.04 8.58 3.18
CA SER A 9 -6.51 9.95 2.95
C SER A 9 -5.43 10.81 2.29
N GLY A 10 -5.84 11.91 1.66
CA GLY A 10 -4.90 12.86 1.05
C GLY A 10 -3.92 13.46 2.06
N ASP A 11 -4.35 13.66 3.31
CA ASP A 11 -3.50 14.22 4.37
C ASP A 11 -2.53 13.19 4.94
N ALA A 12 -2.98 11.95 5.18
CA ALA A 12 -2.09 10.85 5.55
C ALA A 12 -1.01 10.63 4.48
N TRP A 13 -1.38 10.70 3.20
CA TRP A 13 -0.41 10.61 2.11
C TRP A 13 0.63 11.75 2.13
N LYS A 14 0.23 13.00 2.38
CA LYS A 14 1.20 14.12 2.46
C LYS A 14 2.24 13.92 3.56
N ILE A 15 1.83 13.32 4.67
CA ILE A 15 2.70 13.07 5.83
C ILE A 15 3.60 11.86 5.58
N HIS A 16 3.03 10.74 5.14
CA HIS A 16 3.71 9.44 5.15
C HIS A 16 4.22 8.95 3.79
N SER A 17 3.89 9.62 2.68
CA SER A 17 4.19 9.07 1.34
C SER A 17 5.67 8.84 1.04
N ALA A 18 6.58 9.62 1.62
CA ALA A 18 8.01 9.40 1.46
C ALA A 18 8.45 8.10 2.14
N GLU A 19 8.09 7.95 3.41
CA GLU A 19 8.41 6.77 4.23
C GLU A 19 7.73 5.50 3.69
N PHE A 20 6.46 5.59 3.30
CA PHE A 20 5.73 4.51 2.65
C PHE A 20 6.43 4.01 1.37
N LYS A 21 6.93 4.93 0.53
CA LYS A 21 7.63 4.55 -0.71
C LYS A 21 8.96 3.86 -0.40
N THR A 22 9.73 4.37 0.55
CA THR A 22 10.97 3.72 0.99
C THR A 22 10.71 2.35 1.60
N MET A 23 9.63 2.20 2.39
CA MET A 23 9.20 0.90 2.90
C MET A 23 8.87 -0.05 1.73
N ALA A 24 8.09 0.41 0.75
CA ALA A 24 7.68 -0.43 -0.37
C ALA A 24 8.83 -0.89 -1.27
N GLU A 25 9.93 -0.13 -1.35
CA GLU A 25 11.16 -0.50 -2.06
C GLU A 25 11.90 -1.69 -1.43
N ASN A 26 11.65 -2.02 -0.16
CA ASN A 26 12.26 -3.18 0.50
C ASN A 26 11.63 -4.51 0.08
N TYR A 27 10.48 -4.47 -0.60
CA TYR A 27 9.75 -5.65 -1.05
C TYR A 27 9.83 -5.76 -2.57
N GLN A 28 9.88 -6.99 -3.09
CA GLN A 28 9.79 -7.23 -4.52
C GLN A 28 8.33 -7.04 -5.01
N SER A 29 7.88 -5.79 -4.97
CA SER A 29 6.51 -5.39 -5.24
C SER A 29 6.37 -4.68 -6.59
N GLU A 30 5.24 -4.89 -7.28
CA GLU A 30 4.89 -4.21 -8.52
C GLU A 30 3.64 -3.37 -8.31
N VAL A 31 3.66 -2.08 -8.68
CA VAL A 31 2.46 -1.23 -8.61
C VAL A 31 1.52 -1.59 -9.75
N ILE A 32 0.38 -2.22 -9.45
CA ILE A 32 -0.64 -2.59 -10.43
C ILE A 32 -1.63 -1.44 -10.66
N SER A 33 -1.91 -0.66 -9.61
CA SER A 33 -2.84 0.47 -9.70
C SER A 33 -2.50 1.59 -8.73
N SER A 34 -2.73 2.83 -9.13
CA SER A 34 -2.69 4.00 -8.26
C SER A 34 -3.69 5.03 -8.73
N LYS A 35 -4.70 5.31 -7.91
CA LYS A 35 -5.76 6.26 -8.21
C LYS A 35 -5.88 7.28 -7.09
N LYS A 36 -5.96 8.55 -7.46
CA LYS A 36 -6.35 9.64 -6.56
C LYS A 36 -7.78 10.04 -6.87
N LEU A 37 -8.63 10.05 -5.85
CA LEU A 37 -10.03 10.50 -5.93
C LEU A 37 -10.13 12.03 -5.76
N PRO A 38 -11.26 12.65 -6.17
CA PRO A 38 -11.45 14.10 -6.07
C PRO A 38 -11.39 14.66 -4.64
N ASP A 39 -11.79 13.86 -3.65
CA ASP A 39 -11.72 14.18 -2.22
C ASP A 39 -10.27 14.07 -1.65
N GLY A 40 -9.31 13.67 -2.47
CA GLY A 40 -7.92 13.49 -2.09
C GLY A 40 -7.57 12.09 -1.60
N THR A 41 -8.56 11.22 -1.38
CA THR A 41 -8.34 9.81 -1.03
C THR A 41 -7.53 9.12 -2.12
N ARG A 42 -6.62 8.23 -1.73
CA ARG A 42 -5.80 7.42 -2.64
C ARG A 42 -6.12 5.95 -2.45
N ILE A 43 -6.25 5.26 -3.57
CA ILE A 43 -6.44 3.81 -3.63
C ILE A 43 -5.30 3.27 -4.49
N MET A 44 -4.52 2.34 -3.95
CA MET A 44 -3.36 1.75 -4.60
C MET A 44 -3.46 0.23 -4.55
N ALA A 45 -2.87 -0.43 -5.53
CA ALA A 45 -2.77 -1.88 -5.57
C ALA A 45 -1.33 -2.28 -5.90
N TYR A 46 -0.77 -3.15 -5.07
CA TYR A 46 0.56 -3.73 -5.25
C TYR A 46 0.45 -5.23 -5.47
N LYS A 47 1.33 -5.77 -6.32
CA LYS A 47 1.52 -7.20 -6.53
C LYS A 47 2.72 -7.67 -5.75
N ILE A 48 2.60 -8.75 -5.00
CA ILE A 48 3.71 -9.40 -4.32
C ILE A 48 3.62 -10.90 -4.58
N GLU A 49 4.76 -11.54 -4.89
CA GLU A 49 4.79 -12.95 -5.27
C GLU A 49 4.66 -13.87 -4.04
N ASP A 50 5.43 -13.58 -3.00
CA ASP A 50 5.48 -14.34 -1.74
C ASP A 50 4.35 -13.92 -0.78
N VAL A 51 3.78 -14.89 -0.07
CA VAL A 51 2.70 -14.64 0.89
C VAL A 51 3.20 -13.96 2.16
N SER A 52 4.40 -14.31 2.63
CA SER A 52 4.98 -13.76 3.86
C SER A 52 5.31 -12.29 3.66
N ASP A 53 5.90 -11.94 2.50
CA ASP A 53 6.13 -10.55 2.12
C ASP A 53 4.81 -9.79 1.95
N ALA A 54 3.76 -10.42 1.43
CA ALA A 54 2.44 -9.81 1.28
C ALA A 54 1.79 -9.48 2.63
N GLU A 55 1.86 -10.41 3.59
CA GLU A 55 1.39 -10.23 4.96
C GLU A 55 2.17 -9.11 5.66
N GLU A 56 3.51 -9.19 5.64
CA GLU A 56 4.37 -8.20 6.28
C GLU A 56 4.17 -6.80 5.68
N PHE A 57 4.12 -6.69 4.34
CA PHE A 57 3.87 -5.42 3.67
C PHE A 57 2.52 -4.82 4.09
N SER A 58 1.47 -5.65 4.18
CA SER A 58 0.14 -5.20 4.62
C SER A 58 0.17 -4.70 6.07
N GLU A 59 0.89 -5.39 6.97
CA GLU A 59 1.08 -4.96 8.36
C GLU A 59 1.86 -3.65 8.46
N GLN A 60 2.96 -3.52 7.70
CA GLN A 60 3.75 -2.28 7.63
C GLN A 60 2.90 -1.11 7.13
N CYS A 61 2.03 -1.34 6.13
CA CYS A 61 1.09 -0.31 5.67
C CYS A 61 0.17 0.20 6.79
N ALA A 62 -0.28 -0.69 7.69
CA ALA A 62 -1.14 -0.34 8.80
C ALA A 62 -0.44 0.47 9.91
N THR A 63 0.90 0.52 9.92
CA THR A 63 1.67 1.37 10.85
C THR A 63 1.57 2.86 10.51
N PHE A 64 1.27 3.21 9.25
CA PHE A 64 1.04 4.58 8.82
C PHE A 64 -0.37 5.03 9.20
N SER A 65 -0.48 6.03 10.07
CA SER A 65 -1.78 6.53 10.51
C SER A 65 -2.60 7.04 9.32
N GLY A 66 -3.83 6.53 9.19
CA GLY A 66 -4.73 6.87 8.09
C GLY A 66 -4.50 6.07 6.80
N PHE A 67 -3.64 5.04 6.85
CA PHE A 67 -3.57 3.99 5.83
C PHE A 67 -4.37 2.77 6.31
N THR A 68 -4.97 2.07 5.36
CA THR A 68 -5.53 0.74 5.54
C THR A 68 -5.01 -0.15 4.44
N ALA A 69 -4.69 -1.40 4.76
CA ALA A 69 -4.28 -2.39 3.77
C ALA A 69 -4.98 -3.73 4.03
N ASP A 70 -5.32 -4.40 2.94
CA ASP A 70 -5.80 -5.77 2.90
C ASP A 70 -5.11 -6.50 1.75
N PHE A 71 -5.06 -7.83 1.81
CA PHE A 71 -4.54 -8.63 0.72
C PHE A 71 -5.48 -9.75 0.31
N GLU A 72 -5.46 -10.05 -0.98
CA GLU A 72 -6.24 -11.10 -1.61
C GLU A 72 -5.39 -11.90 -2.61
N SER A 73 -5.76 -13.14 -2.85
CA SER A 73 -5.15 -13.93 -3.94
C SER A 73 -5.50 -13.33 -5.29
N LEU A 74 -4.52 -13.22 -6.19
CA LEU A 74 -4.71 -12.78 -7.59
C LEU A 74 -5.18 -13.90 -8.51
#